data_AF-A0A017STU8-F1
#
_entry.id   AF-A0A017STU8-F1
#
_cell.length_a   1.000
_cell.length_b   1.000
_cell.length_c   1.000
_cell.angle_alpha   90.00
_cell.angle_beta   90.00
_cell.angle_gamma   90.00
#
_symmetry.space_group_name_H-M   'P 1'
#
loop_
_entity.id
_entity.type
_entity.pdbx_description
1 polymer ?
#
loop_
_entity_poly.entity_id
_entity_poly.type
_entity_poly.pdbx_seq_one_letter_code
_entity_poly.pdbx_strand_id
1 'polypeptide(L)'
;MMHRSSSTTIAALLTAAATLQGCVLDSAGTCHDRTRCTGSTDRDHDVGDGSSEAGDSATSPGSTRCTDDAVCEDGDPCTADTCTPEGHCRHDPFGEGHPLDPQACQAMSCQAGLPTPSGPTPTGTPCGEGGLCDGAGSCTSPLGGTCTLDGDCTSGHCVEGICCARACDGTCEMCNLETFTTCRFHARGESDTACGTTKACDAQATCKLLDGESCTLSAQCLSNDCAFVNGDFRCAPRLE
;
A
#
# COMPACT_ATOMS: atom_id res chain seq x y z
N MET A 1 -58.83 0.39 -39.32
CA MET A 1 -58.14 -0.86 -38.96
C MET A 1 -56.75 -0.46 -38.47
N MET A 2 -56.61 0.05 -37.24
CA MET A 2 -56.47 -0.69 -35.97
C MET A 2 -55.26 -1.65 -35.96
N HIS A 3 -54.29 -1.25 -35.12
CA HIS A 3 -53.32 -2.03 -34.32
C HIS A 3 -51.87 -1.62 -34.55
N ARG A 4 -51.04 -1.38 -33.54
CA ARG A 4 -51.22 -1.08 -32.11
C ARG A 4 -49.80 -0.71 -31.64
N SER A 5 -49.65 0.40 -30.94
CA SER A 5 -48.42 0.78 -30.24
C SER A 5 -48.09 -0.24 -29.15
N SER A 6 -46.86 -0.71 -29.10
CA SER A 6 -46.31 -1.44 -27.95
C SER A 6 -45.37 -0.52 -27.19
N SER A 7 -45.93 0.14 -26.16
CA SER A 7 -45.18 0.76 -25.07
C SER A 7 -44.48 -0.34 -24.27
N THR A 8 -43.16 -0.32 -24.24
CA THR A 8 -42.38 -1.14 -23.31
C THR A 8 -42.11 -0.30 -22.07
N THR A 9 -42.97 -0.46 -21.07
CA THR A 9 -42.81 0.11 -19.73
C THR A 9 -41.75 -0.69 -18.99
N ILE A 10 -40.51 -0.19 -18.91
CA ILE A 10 -39.49 -0.74 -18.01
C ILE A 10 -39.74 -0.12 -16.63
N ALA A 11 -40.43 -0.87 -15.78
CA ALA A 11 -40.57 -0.57 -14.37
C ALA A 11 -39.22 -0.85 -13.67
N ALA A 12 -38.55 0.21 -13.24
CA ALA A 12 -37.40 0.11 -12.34
C ALA A 12 -37.89 -0.34 -10.95
N LEU A 13 -37.71 -1.62 -10.63
CA LEU A 13 -37.71 -2.07 -9.23
C LEU A 13 -36.44 -1.54 -8.56
N LEU A 14 -36.57 -0.47 -7.77
CA LEU A 14 -35.61 -0.14 -6.72
C LEU A 14 -35.81 -1.14 -5.58
N THR A 15 -35.06 -2.23 -5.60
CA THR A 15 -34.79 -3.02 -4.40
C THR A 15 -33.61 -2.36 -3.70
N ALA A 16 -33.89 -1.54 -2.69
CA ALA A 16 -32.89 -1.06 -1.75
C ALA A 16 -32.42 -2.25 -0.89
N ALA A 17 -31.41 -2.97 -1.36
CA ALA A 17 -30.63 -3.86 -0.53
C ALA A 17 -29.60 -3.01 0.23
N ALA A 18 -29.99 -2.49 1.39
CA ALA A 18 -29.03 -2.08 2.40
C ALA A 18 -28.38 -3.37 2.93
N THR A 19 -27.23 -3.72 2.38
CA THR A 19 -26.33 -4.70 3.00
C THR A 19 -25.86 -4.11 4.32
N LEU A 20 -26.53 -4.46 5.42
CA LEU A 20 -25.92 -4.37 6.75
C LEU A 20 -24.76 -5.38 6.76
N GLN A 21 -23.53 -4.86 6.81
CA GLN A 21 -22.34 -5.68 7.09
C GLN A 21 -22.57 -6.51 8.36
N GLY A 22 -22.30 -7.80 8.22
CA GLY A 22 -22.63 -8.84 9.17
C GLY A 22 -21.97 -8.73 10.53
N CYS A 23 -22.74 -9.14 11.54
CA CYS A 23 -22.22 -9.89 12.67
C CYS A 23 -22.88 -11.27 12.61
N VAL A 24 -22.16 -12.30 12.16
CA VAL A 24 -22.59 -13.68 12.31
C VAL A 24 -22.09 -14.12 13.68
N LEU A 25 -23.01 -14.34 14.61
CA LEU A 25 -22.70 -15.01 15.87
C LEU A 25 -22.42 -16.49 15.58
N ASP A 26 -21.37 -17.05 16.16
CA ASP A 26 -21.27 -18.49 16.26
C ASP A 26 -22.33 -19.03 17.24
N SER A 27 -22.48 -20.35 17.30
CA SER A 27 -23.38 -21.02 18.24
C SER A 27 -22.99 -20.85 19.72
N ALA A 28 -21.85 -20.19 20.01
CA ALA A 28 -21.37 -19.87 21.35
C ALA A 28 -21.60 -18.38 21.73
N GLY A 29 -22.08 -17.55 20.80
CA GLY A 29 -22.38 -16.14 21.04
C GLY A 29 -21.16 -15.22 21.10
N THR A 30 -20.01 -15.63 20.56
CA THR A 30 -18.76 -14.85 20.62
C THR A 30 -18.39 -14.21 19.28
N CYS A 31 -17.96 -12.94 19.33
CA CYS A 31 -17.56 -12.15 18.15
C CYS A 31 -16.03 -12.10 18.04
N HIS A 32 -15.49 -12.38 16.85
CA HIS A 32 -14.05 -12.56 16.65
C HIS A 32 -13.27 -11.23 16.44
N ASP A 33 -13.95 -10.10 16.24
CA ASP A 33 -13.30 -8.79 16.05
C ASP A 33 -13.84 -7.76 17.07
N ARG A 34 -13.03 -7.46 18.09
CA ARG A 34 -13.36 -6.54 19.18
C ARG A 34 -13.35 -5.06 18.77
N THR A 35 -12.91 -4.70 17.55
CA THR A 35 -12.75 -3.29 17.17
C THR A 35 -14.00 -2.64 16.57
N ARG A 36 -15.08 -3.40 16.32
CA ARG A 36 -16.28 -2.89 15.62
C ARG A 36 -17.56 -2.81 16.45
N CYS A 37 -17.49 -3.02 17.77
CA CYS A 37 -18.68 -2.95 18.63
C CYS A 37 -18.71 -1.66 19.46
N THR A 38 -19.32 -0.60 18.94
CA THR A 38 -19.68 0.58 19.74
C THR A 38 -21.15 0.52 20.14
N GLY A 39 -21.43 0.10 21.38
CA GLY A 39 -22.77 0.27 21.96
C GLY A 39 -23.15 -0.76 23.03
N SER A 40 -22.71 -0.55 24.27
CA SER A 40 -23.55 -0.84 25.44
C SER A 40 -23.01 -0.09 26.65
N THR A 41 -23.79 0.87 27.12
CA THR A 41 -23.60 1.57 28.39
C THR A 41 -24.35 0.83 29.49
N ASP A 42 -23.75 0.83 30.69
CA ASP A 42 -24.38 0.72 32.02
C ASP A 42 -24.85 -0.66 32.53
N ARG A 43 -24.07 -1.27 33.44
CA ARG A 43 -24.33 -1.27 34.91
C ARG A 43 -23.53 -2.37 35.63
N ASP A 44 -22.75 -1.93 36.61
CA ASP A 44 -22.55 -2.50 37.95
C ASP A 44 -22.54 -4.04 38.05
N HIS A 45 -21.35 -4.62 38.21
CA HIS A 45 -21.09 -5.70 39.16
C HIS A 45 -19.63 -5.65 39.60
N ASP A 46 -19.38 -4.88 40.67
CA ASP A 46 -18.28 -5.11 41.60
C ASP A 46 -18.56 -6.41 42.37
N VAL A 47 -17.95 -7.51 41.94
CA VAL A 47 -17.49 -8.59 42.84
C VAL A 47 -16.14 -9.03 42.31
N GLY A 48 -15.09 -8.61 43.02
CA GLY A 48 -13.75 -9.13 42.80
C GLY A 48 -13.69 -10.61 43.09
N ASP A 49 -13.01 -11.34 42.23
CA ASP A 49 -12.00 -12.26 42.71
C ASP A 49 -10.84 -12.30 41.72
N GLY A 50 -9.63 -12.35 42.27
CA GLY A 50 -8.40 -12.18 41.52
C GLY A 50 -8.22 -13.27 40.47
N SER A 51 -7.97 -12.88 39.23
CA SER A 51 -7.20 -13.68 38.30
C SER A 51 -6.43 -12.72 37.42
N SER A 52 -5.18 -12.56 37.78
CA SER A 52 -4.13 -11.97 36.98
C SER A 52 -4.12 -12.66 35.63
N GLU A 53 -4.70 -12.04 34.59
CA GLU A 53 -4.34 -12.37 33.22
C GLU A 53 -2.94 -11.81 33.00
N ALA A 54 -1.95 -12.62 33.40
CA ALA A 54 -0.58 -12.47 32.98
C ALA A 54 -0.58 -12.46 31.44
N GLY A 55 0.09 -11.47 30.87
CA GLY A 55 0.35 -11.45 29.44
C GLY A 55 1.06 -12.71 28.98
N ASP A 56 0.79 -13.08 27.74
CA ASP A 56 1.53 -14.04 26.92
C ASP A 56 2.98 -13.58 26.72
N SER A 57 3.77 -13.73 27.78
CA SER A 57 5.21 -13.54 27.77
C SER A 57 5.84 -14.64 28.61
N ALA A 58 6.41 -15.61 27.89
CA ALA A 58 7.38 -16.57 28.38
C ALA A 58 6.91 -17.45 29.56
N THR A 59 5.96 -18.35 29.31
CA THR A 59 6.08 -19.65 29.98
C THR A 59 7.21 -20.39 29.29
N SER A 60 8.39 -20.40 29.90
CA SER A 60 9.36 -21.48 29.67
C SER A 60 8.63 -22.77 30.07
N PRO A 61 8.23 -23.64 29.11
CA PRO A 61 7.34 -24.73 29.44
C PRO A 61 8.17 -25.84 30.08
N GLY A 62 7.91 -26.08 31.36
CA GLY A 62 8.24 -27.35 31.96
C GLY A 62 7.47 -28.46 31.25
N SER A 63 8.09 -29.07 30.23
CA SER A 63 7.88 -30.45 29.80
C SER A 63 6.47 -30.82 29.30
N THR A 64 5.85 -30.02 28.44
CA THR A 64 4.86 -30.60 27.52
C THR A 64 5.65 -31.37 26.46
N ARG A 65 5.40 -32.68 26.36
CA ARG A 65 6.05 -33.51 25.34
C ARG A 65 5.67 -33.03 23.94
N CYS A 66 6.64 -32.84 23.07
CA CYS A 66 6.38 -32.56 21.67
C CYS A 66 5.75 -33.78 20.99
N THR A 67 4.93 -33.52 19.97
CA THR A 67 4.29 -34.56 19.14
C THR A 67 4.89 -34.65 17.74
N ASP A 68 5.59 -33.61 17.32
CA ASP A 68 6.27 -33.45 16.04
C ASP A 68 7.27 -32.28 16.13
N ASP A 69 8.09 -32.13 15.10
CA ASP A 69 9.13 -31.10 15.00
C ASP A 69 8.55 -29.68 15.02
N ALA A 70 7.36 -29.47 14.47
CA ALA A 70 6.74 -28.14 14.40
C ALA A 70 6.36 -27.58 15.80
N VAL A 71 6.03 -28.47 16.75
CA VAL A 71 5.82 -28.08 18.16
C VAL A 71 7.14 -27.70 18.85
N CYS A 72 8.26 -28.19 18.34
CA CYS A 72 9.60 -27.87 18.84
C CYS A 72 10.20 -26.60 18.24
N GLU A 73 9.54 -25.91 17.32
CA GLU A 73 10.09 -24.70 16.72
C GLU A 73 10.29 -23.61 17.80
N ASP A 74 11.54 -23.27 18.11
CA ASP A 74 11.86 -22.19 19.07
C ASP A 74 11.97 -20.81 18.41
N GLY A 75 11.81 -20.77 17.09
CA GLY A 75 11.89 -19.57 16.28
C GLY A 75 13.33 -19.15 15.95
N ASP A 76 14.34 -19.93 16.33
CA ASP A 76 15.72 -19.74 15.89
C ASP A 76 15.93 -20.46 14.55
N PRO A 77 16.10 -19.73 13.43
CA PRO A 77 16.37 -20.34 12.14
C PRO A 77 17.77 -20.98 12.05
N CYS A 78 18.61 -20.82 13.09
CA CYS A 78 19.93 -21.41 13.19
C CYS A 78 20.00 -22.74 13.94
N THR A 79 18.87 -23.30 14.36
CA THR A 79 18.78 -24.64 14.91
C THR A 79 17.89 -25.54 14.07
N ALA A 80 18.25 -26.83 14.00
CA ALA A 80 17.36 -27.88 13.56
C ALA A 80 16.56 -28.35 14.77
N ASP A 81 15.27 -28.05 14.75
CA ASP A 81 14.35 -28.38 15.83
C ASP A 81 13.73 -29.75 15.56
N THR A 82 14.04 -30.72 16.42
CA THR A 82 13.60 -32.10 16.26
C THR A 82 12.92 -32.61 17.52
N CYS A 83 11.72 -33.16 17.37
CA CYS A 83 11.04 -33.89 18.41
C CYS A 83 11.55 -35.33 18.47
N THR A 84 12.20 -35.68 19.58
CA THR A 84 12.67 -37.05 19.81
C THR A 84 11.51 -38.02 20.01
N PRO A 85 11.69 -39.35 19.74
CA PRO A 85 10.65 -40.36 19.97
C PRO A 85 10.13 -40.41 21.42
N GLU A 86 10.91 -39.94 22.39
CA GLU A 86 10.53 -39.83 23.81
C GLU A 86 9.69 -38.58 24.13
N GLY A 87 9.46 -37.72 23.14
CA GLY A 87 8.68 -36.47 23.25
C GLY A 87 9.49 -35.30 23.79
N HIS A 88 10.81 -35.30 23.68
CA HIS A 88 11.67 -34.17 24.06
C HIS A 88 12.10 -33.37 22.83
N CYS A 89 12.04 -32.05 22.91
CA CYS A 89 12.61 -31.18 21.88
C CYS A 89 14.14 -31.16 21.97
N ARG A 90 14.78 -31.25 20.82
CA ARG A 90 16.21 -31.08 20.62
C ARG A 90 16.40 -29.99 19.57
N HIS A 91 17.27 -29.03 19.87
CA HIS A 91 17.61 -27.92 19.00
C HIS A 91 19.09 -28.07 18.64
N ASP A 92 19.39 -28.61 17.47
CA ASP A 92 20.77 -28.83 17.03
C ASP A 92 21.26 -27.63 16.21
N PRO A 93 22.32 -26.92 16.61
CA PRO A 93 22.80 -25.77 15.87
C PRO A 93 23.28 -26.17 14.47
N PHE A 94 22.90 -25.38 13.47
CA PHE A 94 23.51 -25.47 12.14
C PHE A 94 24.99 -25.07 12.21
N GLY A 95 25.76 -25.60 11.25
CA GLY A 95 27.18 -25.27 11.12
C GLY A 95 27.41 -23.81 10.74
N GLU A 96 28.62 -23.33 11.03
CA GLU A 96 29.09 -21.98 10.69
C GLU A 96 28.85 -21.66 9.20
N GLY A 97 28.26 -20.50 8.92
CA GLY A 97 28.04 -20.01 7.56
C GLY A 97 26.81 -20.59 6.85
N HIS A 98 25.93 -21.32 7.55
CA HIS A 98 24.65 -21.76 6.97
C HIS A 98 23.81 -20.53 6.55
N PRO A 99 23.43 -20.40 5.26
CA PRO A 99 22.71 -19.24 4.76
C PRO A 99 21.24 -19.30 5.19
N LEU A 100 20.74 -18.20 5.75
CA LEU A 100 19.31 -18.01 5.98
C LEU A 100 18.69 -17.29 4.79
N ASP A 101 17.42 -17.57 4.50
CA ASP A 101 16.67 -16.87 3.45
C ASP A 101 16.67 -15.35 3.76
N PRO A 102 17.00 -14.46 2.81
CA PRO A 102 17.10 -13.04 3.09
C PRO A 102 15.71 -12.40 3.26
N GLN A 103 15.15 -12.42 4.47
CA GLN A 103 13.89 -11.69 4.72
C GLN A 103 14.06 -10.16 4.70
N ALA A 104 15.27 -9.60 4.77
CA ALA A 104 15.45 -8.16 4.99
C ALA A 104 16.76 -7.56 4.45
N CYS A 105 17.07 -7.70 3.15
CA CYS A 105 18.26 -7.12 2.46
C CYS A 105 19.62 -7.22 3.17
N GLN A 106 19.68 -8.05 4.19
CA GLN A 106 20.82 -8.40 4.99
C GLN A 106 20.87 -9.90 4.89
N ALA A 107 21.97 -10.40 4.34
CA ALA A 107 22.24 -11.82 4.41
C ALA A 107 22.46 -12.16 5.88
N MET A 108 21.77 -13.18 6.38
CA MET A 108 22.04 -13.74 7.69
C MET A 108 22.69 -15.11 7.51
N SER A 109 23.65 -15.41 8.39
CA SER A 109 24.28 -16.71 8.48
C SER A 109 24.33 -17.17 9.92
N CYS A 110 24.33 -18.48 10.11
CA CYS A 110 24.50 -19.06 11.43
C CYS A 110 25.96 -18.98 11.87
N GLN A 111 26.17 -18.44 13.07
CA GLN A 111 27.47 -18.43 13.73
C GLN A 111 27.28 -18.78 15.21
N ALA A 112 27.92 -19.89 15.63
CA ALA A 112 27.72 -20.50 16.94
C ALA A 112 26.24 -20.80 17.29
N GLY A 113 25.46 -21.23 16.30
CA GLY A 113 24.04 -21.58 16.49
C GLY A 113 23.10 -20.39 16.63
N LEU A 114 23.55 -19.16 16.30
CA LEU A 114 22.73 -17.96 16.31
C LEU A 114 22.77 -17.25 14.95
N PRO A 115 21.67 -16.57 14.55
CA PRO A 115 21.65 -15.77 13.33
C PRO A 115 22.55 -14.54 13.49
N THR A 116 23.44 -14.33 12.53
CA THR A 116 24.36 -13.18 12.50
C THR A 116 24.34 -12.50 11.12
N PRO A 117 24.41 -11.16 11.04
CA PRO A 117 24.50 -10.46 9.76
C PRO A 117 25.81 -10.78 9.05
N SER A 118 25.72 -11.25 7.81
CA SER A 118 26.87 -11.60 6.95
C SER A 118 27.20 -10.51 5.94
N GLY A 119 26.40 -9.43 5.88
CA GLY A 119 26.57 -8.28 4.97
C GLY A 119 25.31 -7.92 4.19
N PRO A 120 25.34 -6.83 3.40
CA PRO A 120 24.22 -6.46 2.55
C PRO A 120 24.04 -7.48 1.42
N THR A 121 22.80 -7.80 1.08
CA THR A 121 22.51 -8.59 -0.11
C THR A 121 22.80 -7.79 -1.39
N PRO A 122 23.13 -8.44 -2.52
CA PRO A 122 23.36 -7.73 -3.77
C PRO A 122 22.16 -6.89 -4.23
N THR A 123 22.44 -5.80 -4.95
CA THR A 123 21.39 -4.97 -5.54
C THR A 123 20.49 -5.80 -6.45
N GLY A 124 19.17 -5.61 -6.36
CA GLY A 124 18.18 -6.36 -7.14
C GLY A 124 17.78 -7.73 -6.56
N THR A 125 18.30 -8.10 -5.39
CA THR A 125 17.80 -9.27 -4.67
C THR A 125 16.36 -9.01 -4.22
N PRO A 126 15.39 -9.90 -4.48
CA PRO A 126 14.02 -9.76 -3.96
C PRO A 126 13.99 -9.69 -2.43
N CYS A 127 13.11 -8.87 -1.88
CA CYS A 127 12.90 -8.72 -0.44
C CYS A 127 11.46 -8.29 -0.13
N GLY A 128 10.96 -8.63 1.05
CA GLY A 128 9.63 -8.22 1.50
C GLY A 128 8.51 -8.54 0.50
N GLU A 129 7.47 -7.70 0.46
CA GLU A 129 6.34 -7.82 -0.47
C GLU A 129 6.66 -7.23 -1.86
N GLY A 130 7.62 -7.83 -2.56
CA GLY A 130 7.96 -7.47 -3.94
C GLY A 130 8.94 -6.29 -4.10
N GLY A 131 9.67 -5.96 -3.03
CA GLY A 131 10.79 -5.01 -3.07
C GLY A 131 12.07 -5.64 -3.62
N LEU A 132 13.07 -4.79 -3.82
CA LEU A 132 14.42 -5.13 -4.25
C LEU A 132 15.46 -4.47 -3.35
N CYS A 133 16.52 -5.20 -3.05
CA CYS A 133 17.61 -4.68 -2.25
C CYS A 133 18.43 -3.64 -3.02
N ASP A 134 18.86 -2.59 -2.33
CA ASP A 134 19.70 -1.53 -2.88
C ASP A 134 21.20 -1.86 -2.89
N GLY A 135 21.62 -2.92 -2.20
CA GLY A 135 23.04 -3.27 -2.00
C GLY A 135 23.71 -2.58 -0.80
N ALA A 136 23.00 -1.66 -0.13
CA ALA A 136 23.37 -1.05 1.13
C ALA A 136 22.63 -1.67 2.34
N GLY A 137 21.65 -2.54 2.07
CA GLY A 137 20.89 -3.27 3.08
C GLY A 137 19.45 -2.80 3.25
N SER A 138 18.96 -1.93 2.37
CA SER A 138 17.57 -1.46 2.38
C SER A 138 16.74 -2.18 1.33
N CYS A 139 15.51 -2.54 1.70
CA CYS A 139 14.52 -3.05 0.75
C CYS A 139 13.76 -1.87 0.13
N THR A 140 13.89 -1.70 -1.19
CA THR A 140 13.35 -0.56 -1.94
C THR A 140 12.40 -1.04 -3.04
N SER A 141 11.39 -0.25 -3.37
CA SER A 141 10.42 -0.53 -4.42
C SER A 141 11.08 -0.52 -5.82
N PRO A 142 10.75 -1.48 -6.69
CA PRO A 142 11.15 -1.46 -8.09
C PRO A 142 10.44 -0.36 -8.87
N LEU A 143 10.85 -0.14 -10.12
CA LEU A 143 10.12 0.74 -11.04
C LEU A 143 8.64 0.33 -11.16
N GLY A 144 7.74 1.31 -11.09
CA GLY A 144 6.29 1.10 -11.07
C GLY A 144 5.72 0.71 -9.69
N GLY A 145 6.58 0.45 -8.70
CA GLY A 145 6.17 0.26 -7.31
C GLY A 145 5.68 1.57 -6.69
N THR A 146 4.90 1.46 -5.61
CA THR A 146 4.43 2.62 -4.84
C THR A 146 5.53 3.16 -3.93
N CYS A 147 5.54 4.46 -3.69
CA CYS A 147 6.49 5.15 -2.82
C CYS A 147 5.86 6.38 -2.15
N THR A 148 6.50 6.85 -1.07
CA THR A 148 6.19 8.13 -0.41
C THR A 148 7.37 9.09 -0.49
N LEU A 149 8.60 8.56 -0.52
CA LEU A 149 9.85 9.30 -0.58
C LEU A 149 10.73 8.75 -1.71
N ASP A 150 11.63 9.58 -2.22
CA ASP A 150 12.61 9.21 -3.25
C ASP A 150 13.45 7.98 -2.88
N GLY A 151 13.85 7.90 -1.61
CA GLY A 151 14.64 6.79 -1.07
C GLY A 151 13.90 5.46 -0.99
N ASP A 152 12.56 5.46 -1.14
CA ASP A 152 11.79 4.23 -1.19
C ASP A 152 12.02 3.50 -2.52
N CYS A 153 12.51 4.18 -3.56
CA CYS A 153 12.67 3.63 -4.89
C CYS A 153 14.11 3.18 -5.15
N THR A 154 14.27 2.03 -5.81
CA THR A 154 15.57 1.56 -6.34
C THR A 154 16.27 2.60 -7.22
N SER A 155 15.50 3.44 -7.91
CA SER A 155 15.98 4.53 -8.75
C SER A 155 16.33 5.81 -8.00
N GLY A 156 15.90 5.95 -6.74
CA GLY A 156 15.99 7.19 -5.98
C GLY A 156 15.00 8.27 -6.41
N HIS A 157 13.92 7.93 -7.13
CA HIS A 157 12.96 8.91 -7.66
C HIS A 157 11.52 8.44 -7.47
N CYS A 158 10.80 9.12 -6.58
CA CYS A 158 9.38 8.92 -6.31
C CYS A 158 8.57 10.04 -6.94
N VAL A 159 7.85 9.73 -8.02
CA VAL A 159 7.08 10.70 -8.80
C VAL A 159 5.61 10.38 -8.63
N GLU A 160 4.87 11.30 -8.01
CA GLU A 160 3.42 11.16 -7.77
C GLU A 160 3.03 9.85 -7.09
N GLY A 161 3.89 9.36 -6.19
CA GLY A 161 3.68 8.11 -5.44
C GLY A 161 4.09 6.83 -6.17
N ILE A 162 4.75 6.94 -7.34
CA ILE A 162 5.24 5.81 -8.13
C ILE A 162 6.75 5.92 -8.35
N CYS A 163 7.47 4.80 -8.25
CA CYS A 163 8.90 4.72 -8.50
C CYS A 163 9.22 4.79 -9.99
N CYS A 164 10.02 5.78 -10.37
CA CYS A 164 10.32 6.10 -11.75
C CYS A 164 11.82 6.14 -11.99
N ALA A 165 12.29 5.87 -13.20
CA ALA A 165 13.74 5.82 -13.45
C ALA A 165 14.41 7.19 -13.36
N ARG A 166 13.63 8.28 -13.32
CA ARG A 166 14.07 9.67 -13.27
C ARG A 166 13.04 10.49 -12.47
N ALA A 167 13.45 11.67 -12.00
CA ALA A 167 12.66 12.52 -11.11
C ALA A 167 11.40 13.17 -11.73
N CYS A 168 11.32 13.29 -13.07
CA CYS A 168 10.22 13.99 -13.76
C CYS A 168 9.80 15.31 -13.08
N ASP A 169 10.79 16.12 -12.75
CA ASP A 169 10.67 17.39 -12.01
C ASP A 169 10.33 18.59 -12.92
N GLY A 170 10.17 18.34 -14.22
CA GLY A 170 9.73 19.34 -15.18
C GLY A 170 8.28 19.78 -14.96
N THR A 171 7.96 21.00 -15.39
CA THR A 171 6.57 21.48 -15.37
C THR A 171 5.70 20.59 -16.25
N CYS A 172 4.58 20.11 -15.69
CA CYS A 172 3.67 19.21 -16.39
C CYS A 172 4.32 17.88 -16.79
N GLU A 173 5.43 17.49 -16.17
CA GLU A 173 6.02 16.18 -16.36
C GLU A 173 5.50 15.20 -15.31
N MET A 174 5.19 14.00 -15.77
CA MET A 174 4.83 12.88 -14.92
C MET A 174 5.58 11.63 -15.36
N CYS A 175 5.58 10.64 -14.47
CA CYS A 175 6.11 9.34 -14.80
C CYS A 175 5.26 8.65 -15.88
N ASN A 176 5.92 8.11 -16.91
CA ASN A 176 5.23 7.31 -17.91
C ASN A 176 4.83 5.96 -17.31
N LEU A 177 3.56 5.81 -16.90
CA LEU A 177 3.03 4.60 -16.25
C LEU A 177 3.04 3.33 -17.12
N GLU A 178 3.37 3.43 -18.41
CA GLU A 178 3.52 2.25 -19.27
C GLU A 178 4.92 1.65 -19.20
N THR A 179 5.94 2.48 -18.97
CA THR A 179 7.34 2.06 -19.09
C THR A 179 8.17 2.38 -17.85
N PHE A 180 7.74 3.33 -17.02
CA PHE A 180 8.42 3.87 -15.83
C PHE A 180 9.85 4.39 -16.06
N THR A 181 10.35 4.34 -17.28
CA THR A 181 11.73 4.70 -17.65
C THR A 181 11.86 6.10 -18.23
N THR A 182 10.74 6.67 -18.66
CA THR A 182 10.65 7.98 -19.31
C THR A 182 9.65 8.87 -18.59
N CYS A 183 9.85 10.18 -18.69
CA CYS A 183 8.85 11.16 -18.32
C CYS A 183 7.95 11.43 -19.53
N ARG A 184 6.68 11.70 -19.28
CA ARG A 184 5.72 12.18 -20.28
C ARG A 184 5.07 13.45 -19.78
N PHE A 185 4.44 14.21 -20.66
CA PHE A 185 3.65 15.33 -20.21
C PHE A 185 2.27 14.87 -19.73
N HIS A 186 1.78 15.51 -18.67
CA HIS A 186 0.38 15.49 -18.28
C HIS A 186 -0.52 15.79 -19.48
N ALA A 187 -1.67 15.11 -19.54
CA ALA A 187 -2.62 15.35 -20.61
C ALA A 187 -3.17 16.79 -20.52
N ARG A 188 -3.70 17.29 -21.64
CA ARG A 188 -4.30 18.63 -21.68
C ARG A 188 -5.44 18.72 -20.66
N GLY A 189 -5.35 19.66 -19.73
CA GLY A 189 -6.35 19.89 -18.68
C GLY A 189 -6.10 19.15 -17.37
N GLU A 190 -5.08 18.28 -17.30
CA GLU A 190 -4.67 17.70 -16.03
C GLU A 190 -3.96 18.74 -15.16
N SER A 191 -4.16 18.63 -13.85
CA SER A 191 -3.50 19.45 -12.84
C SER A 191 -2.11 18.89 -12.53
N ASP A 192 -1.16 19.80 -12.37
CA ASP A 192 0.19 19.52 -11.86
C ASP A 192 0.45 20.46 -10.67
N THR A 193 1.15 19.99 -9.64
CA THR A 193 1.44 20.80 -8.45
C THR A 193 2.19 22.09 -8.79
N ALA A 194 3.08 22.07 -9.79
CA ALA A 194 3.80 23.22 -10.31
C ALA A 194 2.89 24.25 -11.01
N CYS A 195 1.71 23.82 -11.49
CA CYS A 195 0.72 24.73 -12.08
C CYS A 195 -0.11 25.48 -11.02
N GLY A 196 -0.16 25.00 -9.78
CA GLY A 196 -1.04 25.54 -8.76
C GLY A 196 -2.52 25.25 -9.07
N THR A 197 -3.43 26.05 -8.50
CA THR A 197 -4.88 25.76 -8.56
C THR A 197 -5.64 26.43 -9.70
N THR A 198 -5.06 27.44 -10.34
CA THR A 198 -5.73 28.23 -11.41
C THR A 198 -5.24 27.87 -12.81
N LYS A 199 -4.38 26.86 -12.94
CA LYS A 199 -3.79 26.44 -14.20
C LYS A 199 -3.81 24.93 -14.35
N ALA A 200 -3.71 24.48 -15.59
CA ALA A 200 -3.57 23.09 -15.96
C ALA A 200 -2.60 22.94 -17.13
N CYS A 201 -2.13 21.72 -17.34
CA CYS A 201 -1.15 21.38 -18.36
C CYS A 201 -1.74 21.40 -19.77
N ASP A 202 -0.94 21.80 -20.76
CA ASP A 202 -1.34 21.84 -22.17
C ASP A 202 -0.79 20.69 -23.03
N ALA A 203 -0.26 19.64 -22.39
CA ALA A 203 0.47 18.52 -23.00
C ALA A 203 1.80 18.90 -23.70
N GLN A 204 2.29 20.14 -23.51
CA GLN A 204 3.55 20.64 -24.07
C GLN A 204 4.43 21.26 -22.98
N ALA A 205 4.41 20.69 -21.78
CA ALA A 205 5.17 21.16 -20.61
C ALA A 205 4.80 22.57 -20.11
N THR A 206 3.63 23.11 -20.49
CA THR A 206 3.25 24.48 -20.11
C THR A 206 1.96 24.51 -19.31
N CYS A 207 1.98 25.24 -18.18
CA CYS A 207 0.78 25.56 -17.42
C CYS A 207 -0.01 26.70 -18.08
N LYS A 208 -1.27 26.44 -18.43
CA LYS A 208 -2.22 27.42 -18.99
C LYS A 208 -3.35 27.69 -18.01
N LEU A 209 -3.88 28.91 -18.02
CA LEU A 209 -5.00 29.33 -17.19
C LEU A 209 -6.26 28.51 -17.50
N LEU A 210 -6.96 28.08 -16.46
CA LEU A 210 -8.26 27.41 -16.56
C LEU A 210 -9.35 28.39 -17.00
N ASP A 211 -10.48 27.85 -17.48
CA ASP A 211 -11.64 28.66 -17.85
C ASP A 211 -12.15 29.47 -16.64
N GLY A 212 -12.49 30.73 -16.87
CA GLY A 212 -12.90 31.70 -15.86
C GLY A 212 -11.77 32.56 -15.29
N GLU A 213 -10.50 32.16 -15.44
CA GLU A 213 -9.36 32.93 -14.96
C GLU A 213 -9.11 34.19 -15.81
N SER A 214 -8.66 35.26 -15.17
CA SER A 214 -8.41 36.53 -15.87
C SER A 214 -7.23 36.42 -16.83
N CYS A 215 -7.42 36.88 -18.06
CA CYS A 215 -6.44 36.80 -19.13
C CYS A 215 -6.26 38.13 -19.86
N THR A 216 -5.14 38.27 -20.57
CA THR A 216 -4.87 39.38 -21.49
C THR A 216 -4.57 38.91 -22.91
N LEU A 217 -4.22 37.63 -23.09
CA LEU A 217 -3.95 37.01 -24.38
C LEU A 217 -4.58 35.61 -24.42
N SER A 218 -5.17 35.23 -25.54
CA SER A 218 -5.78 33.90 -25.73
C SER A 218 -4.77 32.77 -25.46
N ALA A 219 -3.50 32.95 -25.82
CA ALA A 219 -2.43 31.98 -25.59
C ALA A 219 -2.12 31.69 -24.11
N GLN A 220 -2.64 32.47 -23.17
CA GLN A 220 -2.53 32.20 -21.73
C GLN A 220 -3.53 31.13 -21.28
N CYS A 221 -4.66 31.03 -21.97
CA CYS A 221 -5.77 30.16 -21.62
C CYS A 221 -5.57 28.76 -22.15
N LEU A 222 -5.99 27.76 -21.38
CA LEU A 222 -5.94 26.36 -21.81
C LEU A 222 -6.77 26.17 -23.07
N SER A 223 -7.94 26.81 -23.15
CA SER A 223 -8.83 26.85 -24.31
C SER A 223 -8.24 27.53 -25.55
N ASN A 224 -7.14 28.28 -25.38
CA ASN A 224 -6.60 29.23 -26.34
C ASN A 224 -7.62 30.31 -26.73
N ASP A 225 -8.50 30.69 -25.80
CA ASP A 225 -9.51 31.75 -26.00
C ASP A 225 -9.63 32.65 -24.76
N CYS A 226 -9.43 33.94 -24.97
CA CYS A 226 -9.54 34.99 -23.96
C CYS A 226 -10.63 35.96 -24.39
N ALA A 227 -11.79 35.86 -23.75
CA ALA A 227 -13.00 36.57 -24.14
C ALA A 227 -13.41 37.61 -23.09
N PHE A 228 -14.07 38.68 -23.52
CA PHE A 228 -14.62 39.69 -22.62
C PHE A 228 -15.95 39.18 -22.04
N VAL A 229 -15.95 38.81 -20.75
CA VAL A 229 -17.09 38.22 -20.04
C VAL A 229 -17.39 39.07 -18.81
N ASN A 230 -18.62 39.57 -18.69
CA ASN A 230 -19.12 40.33 -17.52
C ASN A 230 -18.28 41.56 -17.09
N GLY A 231 -17.59 42.20 -18.03
CA GLY A 231 -16.85 43.43 -17.76
C GLY A 231 -15.32 43.26 -17.68
N ASP A 232 -14.80 42.04 -17.83
CA ASP A 232 -13.38 41.77 -17.83
C ASP A 232 -12.98 40.60 -18.76
N PHE A 233 -11.69 40.50 -19.10
CA PHE A 233 -11.17 39.46 -19.98
C PHE A 233 -10.87 38.18 -19.18
N ARG A 234 -11.48 37.07 -19.59
CA ARG A 234 -11.37 35.77 -18.93
C ARG A 234 -11.20 34.64 -19.94
N CYS A 235 -10.52 33.58 -19.52
CA CYS A 235 -10.42 32.36 -20.31
C CYS A 235 -11.82 31.78 -20.49
N ALA A 236 -12.20 31.55 -21.74
CA ALA A 236 -13.52 31.04 -22.09
C ALA A 236 -13.41 29.67 -22.75
N PRO A 237 -14.42 28.78 -22.57
CA PRO A 237 -14.46 27.52 -23.28
C PRO A 237 -14.55 27.79 -24.79
N ARG A 238 -13.81 27.00 -25.57
CA ARG A 238 -13.84 27.12 -27.03
C ARG A 238 -15.23 26.70 -27.55
N LEU A 239 -15.90 27.59 -28.26
CA LEU A 239 -17.15 27.27 -28.95
C LEU A 239 -16.81 26.35 -30.13
N GLU A 240 -17.25 25.09 -30.06
CA GLU A 240 -17.21 24.13 -31.18
C GLU A 240 -18.27 24.43 -32.24
#